data_AF-A0AAJ4JP64-F1
#
_entry.id   AF-A0AAJ4JP64-F1
#
_cell.length_a   1.000
_cell.length_b   1.000
_cell.length_c   1.000
_cell.angle_alpha   90.00
_cell.angle_beta   90.00
_cell.angle_gamma   90.00
#
_symmetry.space_group_name_H-M   'P 1'
#
loop_
_entity.id
_entity.type
_entity.pdbx_description
1 polymer ?
#
loop_
_entity_poly.entity_id
_entity_poly.type
_entity_poly.pdbx_seq_one_letter_code
_entity_poly.pdbx_strand_id
1 'polypeptide(L)'
;MAKYSEEFKVKVVTENIDGNLSYRSLAKKYHMGSFTPIYEWVKNYERHGMEGLERRNTKKEYSVQFKLDAIQFMLETGASYTETAVQFKLSTSSIVKLWMKKFRKQGKEGLELKQKGVKEKLAGLSPVEYRTQSSQSAA
;
A
#
# COMPACT_ATOMS: atom_id res chain seq x y z
N MET A 1 -2.39 18.01 3.75
CA MET A 1 -1.12 18.60 3.28
C MET A 1 0.03 17.89 3.99
N ALA A 2 1.16 17.66 3.32
CA ALA A 2 2.34 17.14 4.01
C ALA A 2 2.94 18.27 4.86
N LYS A 3 3.25 17.99 6.13
CA LYS A 3 3.75 19.01 7.09
C LYS A 3 5.18 19.45 6.77
N TYR A 4 5.94 18.62 6.05
CA TYR A 4 7.35 18.83 5.72
C TYR A 4 7.58 18.53 4.23
N SER A 5 8.27 19.43 3.53
CA SER A 5 8.65 19.23 2.12
C SER A 5 9.78 18.20 2.01
N GLU A 6 9.98 17.65 0.82
CA GLU A 6 11.06 16.70 0.57
C GLU A 6 12.44 17.35 0.71
N GLU A 7 12.63 18.57 0.21
CA GLU A 7 13.90 19.27 0.34
C GLU A 7 14.26 19.50 1.82
N PHE A 8 13.24 19.79 2.64
CA PHE A 8 13.42 19.95 4.07
C PHE A 8 13.89 18.64 4.74
N LYS A 9 13.33 17.49 4.37
CA LYS A 9 13.77 16.20 4.91
C LYS A 9 15.22 15.90 4.53
N VAL A 10 15.59 16.12 3.26
CA VAL A 10 16.95 15.90 2.75
C VAL A 10 17.93 16.74 3.57
N LYS A 11 17.65 18.04 3.73
CA LYS A 11 18.49 18.94 4.54
C LYS A 11 18.71 18.44 5.97
N VAL A 12 17.64 18.00 6.64
CA VAL A 12 17.70 17.54 8.04
C VAL A 12 18.50 16.23 8.15
N VAL A 13 18.32 15.31 7.20
CA VAL A 13 19.05 14.02 7.18
C VAL A 13 20.53 14.23 6.88
N THR A 14 20.88 15.08 5.91
CA THR A 14 22.27 15.44 5.61
C THR A 14 22.96 16.05 6.82
N GLU A 15 22.33 17.01 7.51
CA GLU A 15 22.90 17.60 8.73
C GLU A 15 23.05 16.60 9.89
N ASN A 16 22.22 15.57 9.96
CA ASN A 16 22.37 14.49 10.93
C ASN A 16 23.61 13.64 10.65
N ILE A 17 23.82 13.29 9.38
CA ILE A 17 24.91 12.42 8.92
C ILE A 17 26.26 13.18 8.96
N ASP A 18 26.30 14.40 8.43
CA ASP A 18 27.54 15.20 8.35
C ASP A 18 27.90 15.85 9.68
N GLY A 19 26.90 16.35 10.41
CA GLY A 19 27.11 17.12 11.64
C GLY A 19 27.18 16.26 12.91
N ASN A 20 26.95 14.95 12.81
CA ASN A 20 26.79 14.03 13.95
C ASN A 20 25.85 14.57 15.05
N LEU A 21 24.84 15.34 14.64
CA LEU A 21 23.90 16.01 15.54
C LEU A 21 22.81 15.05 15.99
N SER A 22 22.52 14.99 17.28
CA SER A 22 21.42 14.16 17.78
C SER A 22 20.07 14.57 17.19
N TYR A 23 19.15 13.62 17.04
CA TYR A 23 17.79 13.89 16.55
C TYR A 23 17.06 14.96 17.37
N ARG A 24 17.32 15.02 18.69
CA ARG A 24 16.74 16.04 19.58
C ARG A 24 17.31 17.42 19.31
N SER A 25 18.61 17.51 19.04
CA SER A 25 19.27 18.76 18.69
C SER A 25 18.71 19.33 17.39
N LEU A 26 18.53 18.46 16.38
CA LEU A 26 17.91 18.85 15.10
C LEU A 26 16.45 19.27 15.28
N ALA A 27 15.66 18.53 16.06
CA ALA A 27 14.27 18.91 16.34
C ALA A 27 14.19 20.29 16.99
N LYS A 28 15.10 20.61 17.94
CA LYS A 28 15.18 21.94 18.56
C LYS A 28 15.60 23.01 17.56
N LYS A 29 16.61 22.74 16.71
CA LYS A 29 17.10 23.66 15.67
C LYS A 29 16.02 24.02 14.66
N TYR A 30 15.17 23.06 14.30
CA TYR A 30 14.11 23.23 13.32
C TYR A 30 12.72 23.49 13.93
N HIS A 31 12.64 23.78 15.24
CA HIS A 31 11.38 24.01 15.95
C HIS A 31 10.34 22.90 15.77
N MET A 32 10.79 21.66 15.66
CA MET A 32 9.94 20.48 15.57
C MET A 32 9.56 20.01 16.98
N GLY A 33 8.26 19.88 17.23
CA GLY A 33 7.76 19.41 18.54
C GLY A 33 8.10 17.95 18.88
N SER A 34 8.62 17.17 17.93
CA SER A 34 9.10 15.81 18.16
C SER A 34 10.29 15.50 17.26
N PHE A 35 11.22 14.68 17.76
CA PHE A 35 12.35 14.12 17.00
C PHE A 35 11.97 12.86 16.22
N THR A 36 10.79 12.26 16.49
CA THR A 36 10.32 11.04 15.83
C THR A 36 10.34 11.13 14.31
N PRO A 37 9.86 12.22 13.66
CA PRO A 37 9.89 12.31 12.20
C PRO A 37 11.33 12.30 11.66
N ILE A 38 12.26 12.94 12.36
CA ILE A 38 13.68 12.98 11.98
C ILE A 38 14.28 11.57 12.05
N TYR A 39 14.01 10.85 13.14
CA TYR A 39 14.42 9.45 13.29
C TYR A 39 13.88 8.57 12.16
N GLU A 40 12.59 8.72 11.80
CA GLU A 40 11.97 7.97 10.71
C GLU A 40 12.60 8.31 9.35
N TRP A 41 12.89 9.59 9.08
CA TRP A 41 13.53 10.00 7.82
C TRP A 41 14.93 9.41 7.69
N VAL A 42 15.75 9.49 8.74
CA VAL A 42 17.10 8.91 8.75
C VAL A 42 17.02 7.39 8.57
N LYS A 43 16.12 6.70 9.29
CA LYS A 43 15.94 5.24 9.15
C LYS A 43 15.46 4.83 7.77
N ASN A 44 14.60 5.62 7.13
CA ASN A 44 14.15 5.34 5.77
C ASN A 44 15.26 5.60 4.74
N TYR A 45 16.06 6.65 4.95
CA TYR A 45 17.22 6.95 4.13
C TYR A 45 18.29 5.86 4.23
N GLU A 46 18.58 5.35 5.43
CA GLU A 46 19.50 4.22 5.64
C GLU A 46 19.06 2.95 4.88
N ARG A 47 17.74 2.72 4.74
CA ARG A 47 17.20 1.51 4.10
C ARG A 47 17.03 1.62 2.59
N HIS A 48 16.62 2.79 2.10
CA HIS A 48 16.16 2.98 0.72
C HIS A 48 16.84 4.17 0.02
N GLY A 49 17.81 4.84 0.66
CA GLY A 49 18.45 6.04 0.13
C GLY A 49 17.45 7.19 -0.04
N MET A 50 17.62 7.96 -1.12
CA MET A 50 16.77 9.13 -1.43
C MET A 50 15.29 8.76 -1.60
N GLU A 51 14.98 7.59 -2.17
CA GLU A 51 13.61 7.08 -2.32
C GLU A 51 12.89 6.92 -0.97
N GLY A 52 13.65 6.75 0.13
CA GLY A 52 13.11 6.69 1.49
C GLY A 52 12.58 8.03 2.02
N LEU A 53 13.04 9.15 1.44
CA LEU A 53 12.63 10.51 1.79
C LEU A 53 11.52 11.04 0.90
N GLU A 54 11.42 10.49 -0.31
CA GLU A 54 10.38 10.81 -1.27
C GLU A 54 9.00 10.64 -0.64
N ARG A 55 8.10 11.56 -1.01
CA ARG A 55 6.71 11.39 -0.66
C ARG A 55 6.15 10.20 -1.44
N ARG A 56 5.83 9.11 -0.73
CA ARG A 56 5.06 7.99 -1.26
C ARG A 56 3.63 8.43 -1.59
N ASN A 57 3.48 9.16 -2.70
CA ASN A 57 2.24 9.80 -3.10
C ASN A 57 1.37 8.89 -3.97
N THR A 58 1.94 7.80 -4.46
CA THR A 58 1.24 6.77 -5.23
C THR A 58 0.89 5.61 -4.30
N LYS A 59 -0.40 5.47 -4.00
CA LYS A 59 -0.93 4.15 -3.66
C LYS A 59 -0.56 3.26 -4.84
N LYS A 60 0.33 2.28 -4.64
CA LYS A 60 0.66 1.31 -5.68
C LYS A 60 -0.66 0.74 -6.20
N GLU A 61 -0.95 1.02 -7.46
CA GLU A 61 -2.20 0.60 -8.07
C GLU A 61 -2.03 -0.84 -8.51
N TYR A 62 -2.89 -1.69 -7.99
CA TYR A 62 -2.94 -3.09 -8.39
C TYR A 62 -4.17 -3.26 -9.27
N SER A 63 -3.97 -3.86 -10.44
CA SER A 63 -5.07 -4.22 -11.34
C SER A 63 -6.05 -5.14 -10.61
N VAL A 64 -7.30 -5.14 -11.06
CA VAL A 64 -8.34 -6.00 -10.48
C VAL A 64 -7.93 -7.46 -10.60
N GLN A 65 -7.41 -7.85 -11.77
CA GLN A 65 -6.91 -9.20 -12.03
C GLN A 65 -5.83 -9.60 -11.02
N PHE A 66 -4.83 -8.74 -10.80
CA PHE A 66 -3.77 -9.03 -9.85
C PHE A 66 -4.30 -9.27 -8.42
N LYS A 67 -5.32 -8.51 -8.00
CA LYS A 67 -5.96 -8.71 -6.70
C LYS A 67 -6.73 -10.03 -6.62
N LEU A 68 -7.39 -10.42 -7.71
CA LEU A 68 -8.12 -11.68 -7.81
C LEU A 68 -7.16 -12.86 -7.78
N ASP A 69 -6.07 -12.82 -8.55
CA ASP A 69 -5.06 -13.87 -8.58
C ASP A 69 -4.48 -14.13 -7.19
N ALA A 70 -4.19 -13.06 -6.43
CA ALA A 70 -3.69 -13.18 -5.06
C ALA A 70 -4.71 -13.82 -4.10
N ILE A 71 -6.00 -13.50 -4.25
CA ILE A 71 -7.05 -14.10 -3.42
C ILE A 71 -7.29 -15.55 -3.81
N GLN A 72 -7.33 -15.85 -5.11
CA GLN A 72 -7.55 -17.18 -5.63
C GLN A 72 -6.43 -18.12 -5.21
N PHE A 73 -5.17 -17.69 -5.38
CA PHE A 73 -4.01 -18.41 -4.86
C PHE A 73 -4.15 -18.75 -3.38
N MET A 74 -4.58 -17.77 -2.56
CA MET A 74 -4.76 -17.96 -1.11
C MET A 74 -5.88 -18.96 -0.80
N LEU A 75 -6.97 -18.97 -1.58
CA LEU A 75 -8.10 -19.89 -1.42
C LEU A 75 -7.76 -21.32 -1.85
N GLU A 76 -6.98 -21.47 -2.93
CA GLU A 76 -6.59 -22.78 -3.48
C GLU A 76 -5.50 -23.45 -2.66
N THR A 77 -4.52 -22.68 -2.17
CA THR A 77 -3.38 -23.21 -1.42
C THR A 77 -3.57 -23.20 0.10
N GLY A 78 -4.52 -22.43 0.61
CA GLY A 78 -4.67 -22.18 2.05
C GLY A 78 -3.55 -21.33 2.66
N ALA A 79 -2.72 -20.68 1.83
CA ALA A 79 -1.61 -19.84 2.28
C ALA A 79 -2.07 -18.71 3.20
N SER A 80 -1.22 -18.31 4.14
CA SER A 80 -1.47 -17.15 4.98
C SER A 80 -1.38 -15.84 4.20
N TYR A 81 -1.89 -14.75 4.78
CA TYR A 81 -1.75 -13.40 4.23
C TYR A 81 -0.29 -12.97 4.04
N THR A 82 0.60 -13.50 4.88
CA THR A 82 2.04 -13.19 4.82
C THR A 82 2.68 -13.94 3.66
N GLU A 83 2.42 -15.24 3.54
CA GLU A 83 2.94 -16.05 2.44
C GLU A 83 2.44 -15.54 1.08
N THR A 84 1.15 -15.22 0.98
CA THR A 84 0.56 -14.63 -0.22
C THR A 84 1.22 -13.28 -0.55
N ALA A 85 1.50 -12.45 0.46
CA ALA A 85 2.18 -11.17 0.23
C ALA A 85 3.61 -11.36 -0.28
N VAL A 86 4.34 -12.36 0.21
CA VAL A 86 5.69 -12.69 -0.27
C VAL A 86 5.64 -13.18 -1.73
N GLN A 87 4.72 -14.10 -2.06
CA GLN A 87 4.55 -14.64 -3.41
C GLN A 87 4.24 -13.54 -4.43
N PHE A 88 3.32 -12.64 -4.08
CA PHE A 88 2.89 -11.53 -4.94
C PHE A 88 3.76 -10.27 -4.81
N LYS A 89 4.92 -10.36 -4.13
CA LYS A 89 5.87 -9.24 -3.93
C LYS A 89 5.19 -7.96 -3.40
N LEU A 90 4.26 -8.15 -2.47
CA LEU A 90 3.51 -7.09 -1.81
C LEU A 90 4.29 -6.57 -0.60
N SER A 91 4.24 -5.25 -0.39
CA SER A 91 4.97 -4.61 0.69
C SER A 91 4.45 -4.97 2.09
N THR A 92 3.19 -5.41 2.20
CA THR A 92 2.57 -5.68 3.51
C THR A 92 1.42 -6.66 3.37
N SER A 93 1.34 -7.62 4.30
CA SER A 93 0.24 -8.60 4.38
C SER A 93 -1.14 -7.97 4.62
N SER A 94 -1.19 -6.76 5.17
CA SER A 94 -2.41 -5.95 5.32
C SER A 94 -3.11 -5.66 3.99
N ILE A 95 -2.37 -5.64 2.88
CA ILE A 95 -2.93 -5.40 1.54
C ILE A 95 -3.81 -6.60 1.13
N VAL A 96 -3.30 -7.83 1.30
CA VAL A 96 -4.05 -9.07 1.01
C VAL A 96 -5.27 -9.19 1.92
N LYS A 97 -5.13 -8.90 3.22
CA LYS A 97 -6.26 -8.87 4.16
C LYS A 97 -7.37 -7.91 3.71
N LEU A 98 -7.00 -6.73 3.23
CA LEU A 98 -7.95 -5.73 2.74
C LEU A 98 -8.70 -6.22 1.50
N TRP A 99 -7.99 -6.82 0.54
CA TRP A 99 -8.61 -7.38 -0.66
C TRP A 99 -9.54 -8.54 -0.30
N MET A 100 -9.10 -9.46 0.55
CA MET A 100 -9.95 -10.56 1.01
C MET A 100 -11.21 -10.09 1.71
N LYS A 101 -11.11 -9.06 2.56
CA LYS A 101 -12.28 -8.46 3.23
C LYS A 101 -13.26 -7.86 2.23
N LYS A 102 -12.76 -7.17 1.20
CA LYS A 102 -13.58 -6.60 0.13
C LYS A 102 -14.24 -7.68 -0.72
N PHE A 103 -13.50 -8.73 -1.08
CA PHE A 103 -13.99 -9.87 -1.84
C PHE A 103 -15.07 -10.64 -1.08
N ARG A 104 -14.88 -10.91 0.22
CA ARG A 104 -15.91 -11.55 1.05
C ARG A 104 -17.18 -10.72 1.21
N LYS A 105 -17.09 -9.38 1.14
CA LYS A 105 -18.23 -8.48 1.31
C LYS A 105 -19.00 -8.22 0.00
N GLN A 106 -18.29 -8.09 -1.12
CA GLN A 106 -18.80 -7.55 -2.38
C GLN A 106 -18.33 -8.34 -3.63
N GLY A 107 -17.71 -9.52 -3.44
CA GLY A 107 -17.16 -10.31 -4.53
C GLY A 107 -16.11 -9.57 -5.36
N LYS A 108 -16.05 -9.88 -6.66
CA LYS A 108 -15.15 -9.23 -7.62
C LYS A 108 -15.34 -7.71 -7.69
N GLU A 109 -16.59 -7.24 -7.63
CA GLU A 109 -16.94 -5.80 -7.73
C GLU A 109 -16.31 -4.98 -6.58
N GLY A 110 -16.15 -5.58 -5.40
CA GLY A 110 -15.48 -4.95 -4.25
C GLY A 110 -13.99 -4.64 -4.48
N LEU A 111 -13.34 -5.37 -5.39
CA LEU A 111 -11.94 -5.19 -5.79
C LEU A 111 -11.76 -4.17 -6.91
N GLU A 112 -12.81 -3.97 -7.72
CA GLU A 112 -12.93 -3.00 -8.81
C GLU A 112 -13.19 -1.59 -8.29
N LEU A 113 -13.96 -1.44 -7.21
CA LEU A 113 -14.37 -0.13 -6.72
C LEU A 113 -13.19 0.71 -6.20
N LYS A 114 -12.76 1.63 -7.07
CA LYS A 114 -12.00 2.83 -6.75
C LYS A 114 -12.77 4.07 -7.21
N GLN A 115 -14.03 4.26 -6.81
CA GLN A 115 -14.69 5.55 -6.96
C GLN A 115 -15.24 6.07 -5.63
N LYS A 116 -14.44 6.95 -5.03
CA LYS A 116 -14.89 7.98 -4.10
C LYS A 116 -15.85 8.88 -4.91
N GLY A 117 -17.14 8.52 -5.00
CA GLY A 117 -18.11 9.36 -5.70
C GLY A 117 -19.43 8.75 -6.20
N VAL A 118 -19.63 7.42 -6.27
CA VAL A 118 -20.90 6.89 -6.79
C VAL A 118 -21.75 6.32 -5.66
N LYS A 119 -22.48 7.22 -4.99
CA LYS A 119 -23.75 6.86 -4.35
C LYS A 119 -24.81 6.89 -5.44
N GLU A 120 -25.00 5.82 -6.21
CA GLU A 120 -26.32 5.60 -6.80
C GLU A 120 -26.49 4.16 -7.26
N LYS A 121 -27.48 3.52 -6.65
CA LYS A 121 -28.36 2.50 -7.21
C LYS A 121 -27.72 1.55 -8.22
N LEU A 122 -27.42 0.33 -7.79
CA LEU A 122 -27.80 -0.87 -8.54
C LEU A 122 -27.99 -2.01 -7.54
N ALA A 123 -29.26 -2.20 -7.22
CA ALA A 123 -29.75 -3.35 -6.49
C ALA A 123 -29.68 -4.59 -7.38
N GLY A 124 -29.15 -5.67 -6.81
CA GLY A 124 -29.62 -7.03 -7.06
C GLY A 124 -29.16 -7.71 -8.34
N LEU A 125 -28.02 -8.39 -8.31
CA LEU A 125 -27.79 -9.63 -9.06
C LEU A 125 -26.90 -10.59 -8.23
N SER A 126 -27.32 -11.85 -8.16
CA SER A 126 -26.76 -12.89 -7.27
C SER A 126 -25.58 -13.67 -7.90
N PRO A 127 -24.69 -14.30 -7.10
CA PRO A 127 -23.39 -14.82 -7.55
C PRO A 127 -23.33 -16.10 -8.41
N VAL A 128 -24.40 -16.55 -9.08
CA VAL A 128 -24.44 -17.94 -9.63
C VAL A 128 -23.93 -18.09 -11.07
N GLU A 129 -23.63 -17.02 -11.79
CA GLU A 129 -23.40 -17.08 -13.25
C GLU A 129 -21.92 -17.06 -13.67
N TYR A 130 -20.96 -17.43 -12.80
CA TYR A 130 -19.53 -17.47 -13.19
C TYR A 130 -19.10 -18.75 -13.92
N ARG A 131 -19.97 -19.76 -14.08
CA ARG A 131 -19.58 -21.06 -14.66
C ARG A 131 -19.73 -21.17 -16.19
N THR A 132 -20.28 -20.18 -16.89
CA THR A 132 -20.66 -20.35 -18.31
C THR A 132 -19.79 -19.55 -19.30
N GLN A 133 -18.54 -19.22 -18.98
CA GLN A 133 -17.61 -18.59 -19.92
C GLN A 133 -16.32 -19.39 -20.18
N SER A 134 -16.18 -20.60 -19.61
CA SER A 134 -15.00 -21.46 -19.85
C SER A 134 -15.16 -22.47 -20.99
N SER A 135 -16.23 -22.41 -21.79
CA SER A 135 -16.51 -23.42 -22.84
C SER A 135 -16.58 -22.88 -24.27
N GLN A 136 -16.11 -21.64 -24.54
CA GLN A 136 -16.03 -21.11 -25.89
C GLN A 136 -14.59 -20.65 -26.24
N SER A 137 -13.64 -21.58 -26.18
CA SER A 137 -12.40 -21.46 -26.98
C SER A 137 -11.89 -22.85 -27.37
N ALA A 138 -12.73 -23.61 -28.05
CA ALA A 138 -12.31 -24.75 -28.84
C ALA A 138 -13.13 -24.73 -30.13
N ALA A 139 -12.64 -23.94 -31.08
CA ALA A 139 -12.92 -24.05 -32.50
C ALA A 139 -11.56 -24.16 -33.19
#